data_AF-A0A7X1GWH4-F1
#
_entry.id   AF-A0A7X1GWH4-F1
#
_cell.length_a   1.000
_cell.length_b   1.000
_cell.length_c   1.000
_cell.angle_alpha   90.00
_cell.angle_beta   90.00
_cell.angle_gamma   90.00
#
_symmetry.space_group_name_H-M   'P 1'
#
loop_
_entity.id
_entity.type
_entity.pdbx_description
1 polymer ?
#
loop_
_entity_poly.entity_id
_entity_poly.type
_entity_poly.pdbx_seq_one_letter_code
_entity_poly.pdbx_strand_id
1 'polypeptide(L)'
;MKTIKIILPLLALVTVGFLYWPDRPSYIPQKLWGVWQTDHERYAGRYLDISEAIFTIGQGQQQLQVFFIHRVKMDIVGHREHYTLFYREHAKNQEPLQTFTFFFQKTQESDRIQMSNQGDILWYRTADHRRTAAAPGRETP
;
A
#
# COMPACT_ATOMS: atom_id res chain seq x y z
N MET A 1 10.79 -32.14 -40.72
CA MET A 1 9.74 -32.55 -39.75
C MET A 1 10.24 -32.88 -38.34
N LYS A 2 11.57 -32.97 -38.06
CA LYS A 2 12.08 -33.24 -36.69
C LYS A 2 12.10 -31.99 -35.80
N THR A 3 12.39 -30.82 -36.36
CA THR A 3 12.41 -29.52 -35.66
C THR A 3 11.05 -29.10 -35.13
N ILE A 4 9.97 -29.30 -35.90
CA ILE A 4 8.60 -28.95 -35.50
C ILE A 4 8.14 -29.74 -34.25
N LYS A 5 8.57 -31.00 -34.12
CA LYS A 5 8.24 -31.85 -32.96
C LYS A 5 8.91 -31.39 -31.66
N ILE A 6 9.99 -30.61 -31.75
CA ILE A 6 10.70 -30.03 -30.59
C ILE A 6 10.16 -28.63 -30.27
N ILE A 7 9.80 -27.86 -31.30
CA ILE A 7 9.28 -26.49 -31.13
C ILE A 7 7.94 -26.49 -30.40
N LEU A 8 7.03 -27.42 -30.73
CA LEU A 8 5.69 -27.45 -30.14
C LEU A 8 5.68 -27.65 -28.59
N PRO A 9 6.42 -28.64 -28.02
CA PRO A 9 6.47 -28.79 -26.57
C PRO A 9 7.25 -27.64 -25.90
N LEU A 10 8.26 -27.08 -26.56
CA LEU A 10 9.00 -25.93 -26.05
C LEU A 10 8.09 -24.69 -25.95
N LEU A 11 7.28 -24.46 -26.98
CA LEU A 11 6.31 -23.37 -27.00
C LEU A 11 5.27 -23.56 -25.90
N ALA A 12 4.73 -24.78 -25.74
CA ALA A 12 3.79 -25.09 -24.66
C ALA A 12 4.39 -24.83 -23.27
N LEU A 13 5.66 -25.21 -23.05
CA LEU A 13 6.36 -24.98 -21.78
C LEU A 13 6.53 -23.47 -21.50
N VAL A 14 6.87 -22.69 -22.53
CA VAL A 14 6.98 -21.22 -22.41
C VAL A 14 5.62 -20.61 -22.08
N THR A 15 4.53 -21.04 -22.72
CA THR A 15 3.18 -20.53 -22.44
C THR A 15 2.75 -20.83 -21.00
N VAL A 16 3.04 -22.03 -20.49
CA VAL A 16 2.78 -22.37 -19.09
C VAL A 16 3.61 -21.51 -18.14
N GLY A 17 4.89 -21.26 -18.47
CA GLY A 17 5.76 -20.37 -17.69
C GLY A 17 5.26 -18.92 -17.64
N PHE A 18 4.70 -18.40 -18.73
CA PHE A 18 4.09 -17.06 -18.75
C PHE A 18 2.77 -16.98 -17.99
N LEU A 19 1.97 -18.05 -18.00
CA LEU A 19 0.69 -18.11 -17.27
C LEU A 19 0.88 -18.28 -15.75
N TYR A 20 1.93 -18.99 -15.32
CA TYR A 20 2.22 -19.25 -13.91
C TYR A 20 3.30 -18.35 -13.32
N TRP A 21 3.67 -17.26 -13.99
CA TRP A 21 4.66 -16.35 -13.45
C TRP A 21 4.14 -15.74 -12.14
N PRO A 22 4.81 -15.94 -10.99
CA PRO A 22 4.33 -15.42 -9.72
C PRO A 22 4.28 -13.89 -9.77
N ASP A 23 3.19 -13.32 -9.24
CA ASP A 23 3.05 -11.88 -9.02
C ASP A 23 4.30 -11.38 -8.29
N ARG A 24 5.00 -10.40 -8.87
CA ARG A 24 6.17 -9.80 -8.22
C ARG A 24 5.75 -9.18 -6.88
N PRO A 25 6.60 -9.24 -5.83
CA PRO A 25 6.36 -8.50 -4.61
C PRO A 25 6.18 -7.02 -4.96
N SER A 26 5.01 -6.48 -4.59
CA SER A 26 4.62 -5.11 -4.90
C SER A 26 4.88 -4.25 -3.68
N TYR A 27 5.93 -3.44 -3.77
CA TYR A 27 6.28 -2.46 -2.75
C TYR A 27 5.30 -1.28 -2.79
N ILE A 28 5.00 -0.72 -1.62
CA ILE A 28 4.16 0.48 -1.55
C ILE A 28 4.93 1.64 -2.19
N PRO A 29 4.36 2.34 -3.20
CA PRO A 29 5.01 3.49 -3.79
C PRO A 29 5.34 4.56 -2.76
N GLN A 30 6.57 5.11 -2.80
CA GLN A 30 7.05 6.11 -1.83
C GLN A 30 6.16 7.35 -1.72
N LYS A 31 5.47 7.73 -2.79
CA LYS A 31 4.50 8.84 -2.79
C LYS A 31 3.30 8.62 -1.86
N LEU A 32 3.08 7.40 -1.38
CA LEU A 32 2.05 7.08 -0.41
C LEU A 32 2.57 7.09 1.04
N TRP A 33 3.88 7.01 1.23
CA TRP A 33 4.47 6.87 2.57
C TRP A 33 4.28 8.13 3.38
N GLY A 34 3.91 8.03 4.66
CA GLY A 34 3.76 9.15 5.58
C GLY A 34 2.46 9.08 6.39
N VAL A 35 2.27 10.08 7.24
CA VAL A 35 1.06 10.27 8.05
C VAL A 35 0.06 11.07 7.24
N TRP A 36 -1.15 10.55 7.20
CA TRP A 36 -2.33 11.14 6.60
C TRP A 36 -3.34 11.43 7.70
N GLN A 37 -3.86 12.65 7.71
CA GLN A 37 -4.86 13.12 8.68
C GLN A 37 -6.01 13.80 7.95
N THR A 38 -7.16 13.91 8.60
CA THR A 38 -8.31 14.61 8.05
C THR A 38 -8.83 15.64 9.04
N ASP A 39 -9.30 16.77 8.52
CA ASP A 39 -9.95 17.82 9.30
C ASP A 39 -11.43 17.51 9.57
N HIS A 40 -11.95 16.40 9.00
CA HIS A 40 -13.34 16.03 9.17
C HIS A 40 -13.63 15.59 10.61
N GLU A 41 -14.59 16.25 11.27
CA GLU A 41 -14.88 16.13 12.70
C GLU A 41 -15.09 14.68 13.18
N ARG A 42 -15.82 13.86 12.41
CA ARG A 42 -16.03 12.42 12.69
C ARG A 42 -14.73 11.64 12.94
N TYR A 43 -13.63 12.04 12.32
CA TYR A 43 -12.33 11.37 12.41
C TYR A 43 -11.26 12.27 13.04
N ALA A 44 -11.68 13.31 13.78
CA ALA A 44 -10.76 14.22 14.43
C ALA A 44 -9.75 13.46 15.30
N GLY A 45 -8.47 13.81 15.14
CA GLY A 45 -7.36 13.18 15.84
C GLY A 45 -6.99 11.79 15.33
N ARG A 46 -7.68 11.21 14.34
CA ARG A 46 -7.25 9.96 13.72
C ARG A 46 -6.19 10.20 12.66
N TYR A 47 -5.31 9.22 12.50
CA TYR A 47 -4.28 9.25 11.48
C TYR A 47 -4.09 7.88 10.83
N LEU A 48 -3.64 7.91 9.59
CA LEU A 48 -3.19 6.76 8.82
C LEU A 48 -1.70 6.95 8.53
N ASP A 49 -0.84 6.09 9.05
CA ASP A 49 0.59 6.10 8.71
C ASP A 49 0.89 4.96 7.75
N ILE A 50 1.38 5.27 6.55
CA ILE A 50 1.77 4.29 5.54
C ILE A 50 3.29 4.30 5.42
N SER A 51 3.91 3.13 5.43
CA SER A 51 5.37 2.98 5.23
C SER A 51 5.66 2.04 4.06
N GLU A 52 6.85 1.45 4.01
CA GLU A 52 7.26 0.54 2.93
C GLU A 52 6.48 -0.78 2.89
N ALA A 53 6.10 -1.31 4.06
CA ALA A 53 5.48 -2.63 4.18
C ALA A 53 4.30 -2.70 5.16
N ILE A 54 4.05 -1.64 5.92
CA ILE A 54 2.93 -1.59 6.87
C ILE A 54 2.10 -0.34 6.69
N PHE A 55 0.83 -0.41 7.08
CA PHE A 55 0.08 0.78 7.44
C PHE A 55 -0.51 0.65 8.84
N THR A 56 -0.65 1.78 9.49
CA THR A 56 -1.13 1.92 10.85
C THR A 56 -2.33 2.85 10.87
N ILE A 57 -3.35 2.48 11.63
CA ILE A 57 -4.43 3.40 12.00
C ILE A 57 -4.23 3.77 13.47
N GLY A 58 -4.22 5.06 13.76
CA GLY A 58 -4.06 5.56 15.13
C GLY A 58 -5.02 6.70 15.46
N GLN A 59 -5.03 7.09 16.73
CA GLN A 59 -5.80 8.22 17.25
C GLN A 59 -4.98 8.96 18.32
N GLY A 60 -4.80 10.27 18.13
CA GLY A 60 -3.92 11.08 18.95
C GLY A 60 -2.47 10.60 18.86
N GLN A 61 -1.88 10.23 20.00
CA GLN A 61 -0.53 9.66 20.11
C GLN A 61 -0.54 8.12 20.23
N GLN A 62 -1.69 7.48 20.06
CA GLN A 62 -1.84 6.03 20.24
C GLN A 62 -1.98 5.32 18.90
N GLN A 63 -1.20 4.25 18.75
CA GLN A 63 -1.33 3.28 17.67
C GLN A 63 -2.46 2.30 18.00
N LEU A 64 -3.53 2.30 17.20
CA LEU A 64 -4.69 1.43 17.44
C LEU A 64 -4.50 0.07 16.78
N GLN A 65 -4.07 0.07 15.51
CA GLN A 65 -3.98 -1.14 14.69
C GLN A 65 -2.81 -1.07 13.72
N VAL A 66 -2.11 -2.20 13.54
CA VAL A 66 -0.97 -2.35 12.64
C VAL A 66 -1.24 -3.46 11.64
N PHE A 67 -1.08 -3.12 10.36
CA PHE A 67 -1.38 -4.02 9.26
C PHE A 67 -0.18 -4.21 8.37
N PHE A 68 0.15 -5.46 8.08
CA PHE A 68 1.19 -5.83 7.13
C PHE A 68 0.60 -5.90 5.74
N ILE A 69 1.23 -5.17 4.81
CA ILE A 69 0.81 -5.11 3.42
C ILE A 69 1.59 -6.18 2.65
N HIS A 70 0.84 -7.10 2.05
CA HIS A 70 1.40 -8.20 1.26
C HIS A 70 1.50 -7.86 -0.22
N ARG A 71 0.57 -7.02 -0.70
CA ARG A 71 0.51 -6.63 -2.11
C ARG A 71 -0.16 -5.28 -2.26
N VAL A 72 0.33 -4.50 -3.21
CA VAL A 72 -0.33 -3.29 -3.68
C VAL A 72 -0.73 -3.47 -5.14
N LYS A 73 -1.98 -3.12 -5.45
CA LYS A 73 -2.43 -2.92 -6.83
C LYS A 73 -2.71 -1.44 -7.05
N MET A 74 -2.42 -0.97 -8.25
CA MET A 74 -2.70 0.38 -8.71
C MET A 74 -3.39 0.29 -10.06
N ASP A 75 -4.52 0.96 -10.17
CA ASP A 75 -5.29 1.13 -11.39
C ASP A 75 -5.55 2.63 -11.60
N ILE A 76 -5.89 3.03 -12.83
CA ILE A 76 -6.30 4.41 -13.13
C ILE A 76 -7.81 4.43 -13.34
N VAL A 77 -8.53 5.25 -12.58
CA VAL A 77 -9.98 5.44 -12.69
C VAL A 77 -10.25 6.91 -13.01
N GLY A 78 -10.64 7.18 -14.25
CA GLY A 78 -10.76 8.55 -14.76
C GLY A 78 -9.39 9.24 -14.79
N HIS A 79 -9.23 10.27 -13.95
CA HIS A 79 -7.97 11.04 -13.81
C HIS A 79 -7.28 10.83 -12.46
N ARG A 80 -7.70 9.81 -11.69
CA ARG A 80 -7.17 9.53 -10.36
C ARG A 80 -6.54 8.15 -10.31
N GLU A 81 -5.48 8.04 -9.53
CA GLU A 81 -4.87 6.75 -9.23
C GLU A 81 -5.70 6.07 -8.15
N HIS A 82 -6.12 4.82 -8.38
CA HIS A 82 -6.85 4.00 -7.43
C HIS A 82 -5.92 2.91 -6.89
N TYR A 83 -5.73 2.92 -5.58
CA TYR A 83 -4.87 1.98 -4.89
C TYR A 83 -5.69 0.96 -4.13
N THR A 84 -5.27 -0.30 -4.21
CA THR A 84 -5.77 -1.40 -3.36
C THR A 84 -4.60 -2.02 -2.61
N LEU A 85 -4.57 -1.83 -1.30
CA LEU A 85 -3.62 -2.50 -0.40
C LEU A 85 -4.26 -3.81 0.07
N PHE A 86 -3.59 -4.93 -0.18
CA PHE A 86 -3.95 -6.23 0.36
C PHE A 86 -3.15 -6.44 1.63
N TYR A 87 -3.83 -6.56 2.75
CA TYR A 87 -3.20 -6.53 4.06
C TYR A 87 -3.74 -7.58 5.01
N ARG A 88 -3.03 -7.75 6.11
CA ARG A 88 -3.44 -8.61 7.22
C ARG A 88 -2.97 -8.02 8.54
N GLU A 89 -3.76 -8.22 9.58
CA GLU A 89 -3.33 -7.91 10.94
C GLU A 89 -2.26 -8.91 11.39
N HIS A 90 -1.21 -8.42 12.05
CA HIS A 90 -0.06 -9.24 12.47
C HIS A 90 -0.44 -10.49 13.26
N ALA A 91 -1.41 -10.36 14.17
CA ALA A 91 -1.85 -11.44 15.04
C ALA A 91 -2.62 -12.56 14.29
N LYS A 92 -3.04 -12.32 13.05
CA LYS A 92 -4.03 -13.14 12.34
C LYS A 92 -3.48 -13.80 11.08
N ASN A 93 -2.27 -14.35 11.14
CA ASN A 93 -1.51 -14.90 10.01
C ASN A 93 -2.19 -16.02 9.18
N GLN A 94 -3.35 -16.53 9.58
CA GLN A 94 -4.11 -17.55 8.84
C GLN A 94 -5.39 -17.01 8.16
N GLU A 95 -5.80 -15.77 8.44
CA GLU A 95 -6.98 -15.18 7.82
C GLU A 95 -6.73 -14.77 6.35
N PRO A 96 -7.76 -14.75 5.49
CA PRO A 96 -7.62 -14.20 4.14
C PRO A 96 -7.14 -12.74 4.18
N LEU A 97 -6.44 -12.31 3.11
CA LEU A 97 -6.03 -10.91 2.99
C LEU A 97 -7.26 -10.02 2.89
N GLN A 98 -7.27 -8.96 3.70
CA GLN A 98 -8.25 -7.89 3.64
C GLN A 98 -7.80 -6.81 2.65
N THR A 99 -8.71 -5.93 2.25
CA THR A 99 -8.43 -4.87 1.29
C THR A 99 -8.70 -3.50 1.87
N PHE A 100 -7.78 -2.57 1.59
CA PHE A 100 -7.93 -1.16 1.88
C PHE A 100 -7.79 -0.39 0.58
N THR A 101 -8.83 0.35 0.20
CA THR A 101 -8.94 1.00 -1.11
C THR A 101 -9.11 2.50 -0.99
N PHE A 102 -8.38 3.23 -1.83
CA PHE A 102 -8.43 4.69 -1.84
C PHE A 102 -7.98 5.27 -3.17
N PHE A 103 -8.41 6.50 -3.43
CA PHE A 103 -7.90 7.31 -4.52
C PHE A 103 -6.77 8.19 -4.03
N PHE A 104 -5.71 8.28 -4.82
CA PHE A 104 -4.61 9.21 -4.61
C PHE A 104 -4.69 10.32 -5.65
N GLN A 105 -4.52 11.57 -5.18
CA GLN A 105 -4.46 12.73 -6.04
C GLN A 105 -3.28 13.60 -5.63
N LYS A 106 -2.35 13.78 -6.57
CA LYS A 106 -1.29 14.77 -6.46
C LYS A 106 -1.86 16.14 -6.81
N THR A 107 -1.73 17.13 -5.92
CA THR A 107 -2.12 18.51 -6.19
C THR A 107 -0.91 19.44 -6.11
N GLN A 108 -1.06 20.71 -6.51
CA GLN A 108 0.02 21.69 -6.39
C GLN A 108 0.30 22.08 -4.93
N GLU A 109 -0.70 21.99 -4.05
CA GLU A 109 -0.61 22.42 -2.65
C GLU A 109 -0.19 21.27 -1.71
N SER A 110 -0.87 20.13 -1.80
CA SER A 110 -0.59 18.95 -0.97
C SER A 110 -1.20 17.69 -1.58
N ASP A 111 -0.51 16.56 -1.44
CA ASP A 111 -1.04 15.26 -1.84
C ASP A 111 -2.27 14.91 -0.98
N ARG A 112 -3.25 14.23 -1.60
CA ARG A 112 -4.51 13.88 -0.95
C ARG A 112 -4.85 12.42 -1.18
N ILE A 113 -5.40 11.79 -0.15
CA ILE A 113 -6.00 10.46 -0.22
C ILE A 113 -7.50 10.55 0.09
N GLN A 114 -8.31 9.84 -0.68
CA GLN A 114 -9.75 9.70 -0.46
C GLN A 114 -10.10 8.22 -0.35
N MET A 115 -10.52 7.77 0.83
CA MET A 115 -10.87 6.37 1.03
C MET A 115 -12.16 6.03 0.28
N SER A 116 -12.18 4.89 -0.43
CA SER A 116 -13.30 4.52 -1.31
C SER A 116 -14.63 4.32 -0.57
N ASN A 117 -14.59 4.08 0.74
CA ASN A 117 -15.77 3.86 1.60
C ASN A 117 -16.13 5.07 2.49
N GLN A 118 -15.48 6.23 2.32
CA GLN A 118 -15.69 7.41 3.18
C GLN A 118 -16.30 8.62 2.45
N GLY A 119 -16.82 8.44 1.23
CA GLY A 119 -17.41 9.53 0.45
C GLY A 119 -16.38 10.64 0.20
N ASP A 120 -16.75 11.89 0.48
CA ASP A 120 -15.95 13.09 0.16
C ASP A 120 -14.87 13.44 1.21
N ILE A 121 -14.56 12.54 2.12
CA ILE A 121 -13.57 12.78 3.18
C ILE A 121 -12.16 12.69 2.60
N LEU A 122 -11.45 13.81 2.68
CA LEU A 122 -10.08 13.93 2.22
C LEU A 122 -9.10 13.81 3.39
N TRP A 123 -8.04 13.07 3.13
CA TRP A 123 -6.91 12.88 4.02
C TRP A 123 -5.69 13.57 3.42
N TYR A 124 -5.03 14.39 4.22
CA TYR A 124 -3.90 15.22 3.85
C TYR A 124 -2.64 14.69 4.49
N ARG A 125 -1.55 14.76 3.71
CA ARG A 125 -0.22 14.41 4.16
C ARG A 125 0.28 15.43 5.18
N THR A 126 0.62 14.97 6.39
CA THR A 126 1.31 15.80 7.39
C THR A 126 2.77 15.98 6.95
N ALA A 127 3.32 17.19 7.16
CA ALA A 127 4.65 17.56 6.68
C ALA A 127 5.83 16.80 7.34
N ASP A 128 5.61 16.01 8.41
CA ASP A 128 6.64 15.77 9.43
C ASP A 128 7.17 14.33 9.57
N HIS A 129 7.03 13.46 8.55
CA HIS A 129 7.45 12.05 8.72
C HIS A 129 8.96 11.78 8.71
N ARG A 130 9.80 12.76 8.39
CA ARG A 130 11.26 12.56 8.32
C ARG A 130 12.01 12.83 9.62
N ARG A 131 11.37 13.35 10.68
CA ARG A 131 12.06 13.75 11.92
C ARG A 131 12.01 12.73 13.07
N THR A 132 11.22 11.66 12.96
CA THR A 132 11.00 10.74 14.11
C THR A 132 11.45 9.30 13.86
N ALA A 133 12.22 9.04 12.79
CA ALA A 133 13.10 7.88 12.79
C ALA A 133 14.24 8.20 13.75
N ALA A 134 14.08 7.82 15.03
CA ALA A 134 15.15 7.86 16.01
C ALA A 134 16.40 7.26 15.38
N ALA A 135 17.49 8.04 15.37
CA ALA A 135 18.79 7.53 14.99
C ALA A 135 19.04 6.22 15.77
N PRO A 136 19.57 5.15 15.14
CA PRO A 136 19.95 3.96 15.88
C PRO A 136 20.85 4.41 17.02
N GLY A 137 20.41 4.12 18.24
CA GLY A 137 21.12 4.49 19.45
C GLY A 137 22.56 4.09 19.29
N ARG A 138 23.45 5.07 19.37
CA ARG A 138 24.88 4.81 19.55
C ARG A 138 24.99 3.99 20.83
N GLU A 139 25.28 2.71 20.69
CA GLU A 139 25.90 1.95 21.76
C GLU A 139 27.19 2.69 22.10
N THR A 140 27.16 3.39 23.23
CA THR A 140 28.36 3.98 23.84
C THR A 140 29.19 2.87 24.49
N PRO A 141 30.53 3.04 24.50
CA PRO A 141 31.53 1.97 24.64
C PRO A 141 31.53 1.24 25.99
#